data_AF-A0A7X4FUJ2-F1
#
_entry.id   AF-A0A7X4FUJ2-F1
#
_cell.length_a   1.000
_cell.length_b   1.000
_cell.length_c   1.000
_cell.angle_alpha   90.00
_cell.angle_beta   90.00
_cell.angle_gamma   90.00
#
_symmetry.space_group_name_H-M   'P 1'
#
loop_
_entity.id
_entity.type
_entity.pdbx_description
1 polymer ?
#
loop_
_entity_poly.entity_id
_entity_poly.type
_entity_poly.pdbx_seq_one_letter_code
_entity_poly.pdbx_strand_id
1 'polypeptide(L)'
;MVRRDCPGIEDTAPFDVLEPLMLVSVGPSYRSGTDPYEAARFAWIIDRSRVDRYHLVLAHCRGVVVGAFRPESWLPASSENFSGRETHAGRWGFVGTPAEPETARQYIGRRVPDRLRRPGAANPVRYCEPLSPCRRGVPCCVVRP
;
A
#
# COMPACT_ATOMS: atom_id res chain seq x y z
N MET A 1 -3.60 -5.93 -25.44
CA MET A 1 -3.58 -5.55 -24.01
C MET A 1 -3.35 -6.80 -23.18
N VAL A 2 -2.15 -6.96 -22.61
CA VAL A 2 -1.89 -8.06 -21.66
C VAL A 2 -2.76 -7.81 -20.43
N ARG A 3 -3.74 -8.68 -20.18
CA ARG A 3 -4.40 -8.73 -18.89
C ARG A 3 -3.33 -9.20 -17.90
N ARG A 4 -2.87 -8.32 -17.00
CA ARG A 4 -2.04 -8.74 -15.88
C ARG A 4 -2.97 -9.45 -14.90
N ASP A 5 -2.92 -10.78 -14.87
CA ASP A 5 -3.64 -11.52 -13.84
C ASP A 5 -2.98 -11.28 -12.48
N CYS A 6 -3.80 -11.21 -11.43
CA CYS A 6 -3.25 -11.01 -10.11
C CYS A 6 -2.67 -12.34 -9.62
N PRO A 7 -1.41 -12.36 -9.15
CA PRO A 7 -0.78 -13.58 -8.68
C PRO A 7 -1.62 -14.26 -7.59
N GLY A 8 -1.72 -15.60 -7.68
CA GLY A 8 -2.41 -16.42 -6.70
C GLY A 8 -1.73 -16.36 -5.32
N ILE A 9 -2.53 -16.43 -4.26
CA ILE A 9 -2.05 -16.38 -2.87
C ILE A 9 -1.33 -17.68 -2.43
N GLU A 10 -1.50 -18.77 -3.18
CA GLU A 10 -1.36 -20.16 -2.71
C GLU A 10 0.06 -20.60 -2.33
N ASP A 11 1.12 -19.88 -2.75
CA ASP A 11 2.52 -20.23 -2.44
C ASP A 11 3.33 -19.09 -1.80
N THR A 12 2.67 -17.99 -1.45
CA THR A 12 3.39 -16.78 -1.01
C THR A 12 3.46 -16.67 0.51
N ALA A 13 4.67 -16.70 1.06
CA ALA A 13 4.88 -16.50 2.50
C ALA A 13 4.38 -15.11 2.93
N PRO A 14 3.78 -14.96 4.13
CA PRO A 14 3.44 -13.66 4.66
C PRO A 14 4.70 -12.84 4.92
N PHE A 15 4.64 -11.53 4.70
CA PHE A 15 5.72 -10.63 5.11
C PHE A 15 5.53 -10.15 6.55
N ASP A 16 6.65 -9.84 7.20
CA ASP A 16 6.66 -9.18 8.50
C ASP A 16 6.77 -7.65 8.33
N VAL A 17 6.15 -6.91 9.23
CA VAL A 17 6.10 -5.44 9.14
C VAL A 17 7.27 -4.89 9.94
N LEU A 18 8.37 -4.59 9.26
CA LEU A 18 9.59 -4.12 9.89
C LEU A 18 9.56 -2.62 10.19
N GLU A 19 8.85 -1.85 9.37
CA GLU A 19 8.76 -0.40 9.43
C GLU A 19 7.33 0.09 9.15
N PRO A 20 6.98 1.34 9.51
CA PRO A 20 5.65 1.87 9.24
C PRO A 20 5.41 1.98 7.73
N LEU A 21 4.47 1.19 7.25
CA LEU A 21 4.12 1.09 5.84
C LEU A 21 2.62 1.29 5.59
N MET A 22 2.29 1.76 4.40
CA MET A 22 0.93 1.94 3.92
C MET A 22 0.64 0.87 2.86
N LEU A 23 -0.43 0.11 3.04
CA LEU A 23 -0.93 -0.85 2.06
C LEU A 23 -2.01 -0.22 1.20
N VAL A 24 -1.91 -0.35 -0.11
CA VAL A 24 -2.89 0.14 -1.08
C VAL A 24 -3.39 -0.99 -1.98
N SER A 25 -4.70 -1.07 -2.15
CA SER A 25 -5.35 -2.07 -3.00
C SER A 25 -5.40 -1.58 -4.45
N VAL A 26 -4.61 -2.20 -5.34
CA VAL A 26 -4.51 -1.80 -6.77
C VAL A 26 -5.21 -2.76 -7.73
N GLY A 27 -6.02 -3.69 -7.22
CA GLY A 27 -6.59 -4.79 -8.00
C GLY A 27 -7.28 -4.41 -9.32
N PRO A 28 -8.25 -3.48 -9.35
CA PRO A 28 -8.94 -3.12 -10.59
C PRO A 28 -8.00 -2.49 -11.62
N SER A 29 -7.14 -1.56 -11.22
CA SER A 29 -6.18 -0.89 -12.10
C SER A 29 -5.11 -1.85 -12.61
N TYR A 30 -4.60 -2.73 -11.75
CA TYR A 30 -3.60 -3.73 -12.13
C TYR A 30 -4.16 -4.71 -13.17
N ARG A 31 -5.40 -5.19 -13.00
CA ARG A 31 -6.06 -6.06 -13.99
C ARG A 31 -6.31 -5.37 -15.33
N SER A 32 -6.47 -4.05 -15.33
CA SER A 32 -6.61 -3.25 -16.56
C SER A 32 -5.29 -3.08 -17.33
N GLY A 33 -4.17 -3.59 -16.80
CA GLY A 33 -2.84 -3.47 -17.40
C GLY A 33 -2.10 -2.19 -17.06
N THR A 34 -2.63 -1.37 -16.13
CA THR A 34 -1.95 -0.17 -15.63
C THR A 34 -0.72 -0.57 -14.82
N ASP A 35 0.34 0.24 -14.91
CA ASP A 35 1.53 -0.01 -14.11
C ASP A 35 1.25 0.08 -12.61
N PRO A 36 1.85 -0.82 -11.79
CA PRO A 36 1.58 -0.87 -10.36
C PRO A 36 1.93 0.45 -9.67
N TYR A 37 2.94 1.18 -10.18
CA TYR A 37 3.27 2.52 -9.70
C TYR A 37 2.15 3.52 -9.99
N GLU A 38 1.65 3.56 -11.22
CA GLU A 38 0.56 4.45 -11.63
C GLU A 38 -0.77 4.15 -10.95
N ALA A 39 -1.02 2.87 -10.66
CA ALA A 39 -2.16 2.43 -9.88
C ALA A 39 -2.01 2.82 -8.41
N ALA A 40 -0.80 2.67 -7.85
CA ALA A 40 -0.50 2.96 -6.46
C ALA A 40 -0.34 4.44 -6.15
N ARG A 41 -0.03 5.31 -7.12
CA ARG A 41 0.32 6.71 -6.82
C ARG A 41 -0.85 7.66 -6.62
N PHE A 42 -2.08 7.30 -6.98
CA PHE A 42 -3.17 8.27 -7.18
C PHE A 42 -4.49 7.91 -6.49
N ALA A 43 -5.23 8.93 -6.06
CA ALA A 43 -6.60 8.90 -5.55
C ALA A 43 -6.82 8.14 -4.23
N TRP A 44 -6.02 8.44 -3.22
CA TRP A 44 -6.15 7.87 -1.87
C TRP A 44 -6.70 8.86 -0.86
N ILE A 45 -7.60 8.40 0.00
CA ILE A 45 -8.02 9.16 1.17
C ILE A 45 -6.99 8.91 2.26
N ILE A 46 -6.09 9.88 2.43
CA ILE A 46 -5.02 9.83 3.43
C ILE A 46 -5.20 10.90 4.49
N ASP A 47 -4.67 10.64 5.67
CA ASP A 47 -4.60 11.61 6.75
C ASP A 47 -3.17 12.17 6.81
N ARG A 48 -3.01 13.48 6.57
CA ARG A 48 -1.68 14.13 6.53
C ARG A 48 -0.90 13.97 7.84
N SER A 49 -1.58 13.92 8.97
CA SER A 49 -0.93 13.81 10.28
C SER A 49 -0.38 12.40 10.52
N ARG A 50 -1.01 11.40 9.88
CA ARG A 50 -0.56 10.01 9.94
C ARG A 50 0.50 9.73 8.90
N VAL A 51 0.30 10.22 7.68
CA VAL A 51 1.10 9.84 6.50
C VAL A 51 2.58 10.18 6.63
N ASP A 52 2.91 11.23 7.36
CA ASP A 52 4.30 11.64 7.65
C ASP A 52 5.12 10.50 8.29
N ARG A 53 4.47 9.62 9.06
CA ARG A 53 5.12 8.47 9.71
C ARG A 53 5.33 7.28 8.78
N TYR A 54 4.67 7.24 7.63
CA TYR A 54 4.66 6.09 6.73
C TYR A 54 5.54 6.38 5.51
N HIS A 55 6.79 5.94 5.60
CA HIS A 55 7.77 6.16 4.54
C HIS A 55 7.77 5.04 3.49
N LEU A 56 6.91 4.02 3.61
CA LEU A 56 6.84 2.90 2.68
C LEU A 56 5.39 2.69 2.23
N VAL A 57 5.16 2.51 0.94
CA VAL A 57 3.86 2.21 0.34
C VAL A 57 3.95 0.89 -0.42
N LEU A 58 3.10 -0.07 -0.04
CA LEU A 58 3.00 -1.38 -0.66
C LEU A 58 1.70 -1.48 -1.46
N ALA A 59 1.83 -1.72 -2.76
CA ALA A 59 0.71 -1.99 -3.65
C ALA A 59 0.42 -3.48 -3.65
N HIS A 60 -0.81 -3.87 -3.33
CA HIS A 60 -1.23 -5.27 -3.36
C HIS A 60 -2.42 -5.51 -4.28
N CYS A 61 -2.42 -6.64 -4.98
CA CYS A 61 -3.60 -7.18 -5.66
C CYS A 61 -4.04 -8.48 -5.00
N ARG A 62 -5.34 -8.60 -4.67
CA ARG A 62 -5.95 -9.80 -4.08
C ARG A 62 -5.28 -10.33 -2.80
N GLY A 63 -4.38 -9.55 -2.19
CA GLY A 63 -3.62 -9.92 -1.00
C GLY A 63 -2.19 -10.40 -1.29
N VAL A 64 -1.70 -10.25 -2.52
CA VAL A 64 -0.29 -10.40 -2.89
C VAL A 64 0.27 -9.02 -3.22
N VAL A 65 1.44 -8.69 -2.69
CA VAL A 65 2.13 -7.43 -2.97
C VAL A 65 2.73 -7.49 -4.37
N VAL A 66 2.36 -6.53 -5.22
CA VAL A 66 2.80 -6.40 -6.61
C VAL A 66 3.82 -5.26 -6.80
N GLY A 67 3.96 -4.37 -5.82
CA GLY A 67 4.93 -3.28 -5.88
C GLY A 67 5.19 -2.64 -4.51
N ALA A 68 6.39 -2.08 -4.35
CA ALA A 68 6.82 -1.36 -3.15
C ALA A 68 7.44 -0.02 -3.56
N PHE A 69 7.00 1.06 -2.90
CA PHE A 69 7.33 2.44 -3.28
C PHE A 69 7.62 3.29 -2.04
N ARG A 70 8.54 4.25 -2.16
CA ARG A 70 8.87 5.22 -1.13
C ARG A 70 8.27 6.58 -1.54
N PRO A 71 7.20 7.05 -0.88
CA PRO A 71 6.64 8.37 -1.16
C PRO A 71 7.61 9.45 -0.68
N GLU A 72 8.03 10.34 -1.58
CA GLU A 72 8.88 11.49 -1.26
C GLU A 72 8.04 12.75 -1.00
N SER A 73 6.90 12.89 -1.69
CA SER A 73 6.00 14.02 -1.53
C SER A 73 4.55 13.64 -1.77
N TRP A 74 3.65 14.17 -0.96
CA TRP A 74 2.20 13.96 -1.06
C TRP A 74 1.54 15.19 -1.68
N LEU A 75 0.88 14.98 -2.82
CA LEU A 75 0.23 16.03 -3.60
C LEU A 75 -1.28 15.79 -3.69
N PRO A 76 -2.12 16.83 -3.70
CA PRO A 76 -3.54 16.64 -3.90
C PRO A 76 -3.78 16.03 -5.29
N ALA A 77 -4.77 15.12 -5.37
CA ALA A 77 -5.17 14.42 -6.59
C ALA A 77 -5.92 15.35 -7.56
N SER A 78 -5.25 16.43 -7.95
CA SER A 78 -5.75 17.46 -8.87
C SER A 78 -5.13 17.26 -10.24
N SER A 79 -5.87 17.62 -11.28
CA SER A 79 -5.41 17.59 -12.68
C SER A 79 -4.16 18.43 -12.93
N GLU A 80 -3.91 19.44 -12.09
CA GLU A 80 -2.71 20.29 -12.13
C GLU A 80 -1.44 19.56 -11.69
N ASN A 81 -1.55 18.67 -10.69
CA ASN A 81 -0.41 17.84 -10.23
C ASN A 81 -0.29 16.53 -11.02
N PHE A 82 -1.42 16.03 -11.51
CA PHE A 82 -1.51 14.77 -12.24
C PHE A 82 -2.18 15.04 -13.59
N SER A 83 -1.42 15.62 -14.52
CA SER A 83 -1.86 15.86 -15.90
C SER A 83 -2.43 14.58 -16.52
N GLY A 84 -3.67 14.64 -17.01
CA GLY A 84 -4.37 13.51 -17.62
C GLY A 84 -5.20 12.63 -16.68
N ARG A 85 -5.40 13.04 -15.41
CA ARG A 85 -6.35 12.37 -14.49
C ARG A 85 -7.43 13.32 -14.00
N GLU A 86 -8.59 12.75 -13.67
CA GLU A 86 -9.72 13.49 -13.09
C GLU A 86 -9.34 14.08 -11.73
N THR A 87 -9.72 15.33 -11.50
CA THR A 87 -9.55 15.96 -10.19
C THR A 87 -10.46 15.29 -9.18
N HIS A 88 -9.88 14.66 -8.16
CA HIS A 88 -10.61 14.12 -7.03
C HIS A 88 -10.36 14.98 -5.80
N ALA A 89 -11.25 15.93 -5.57
CA ALA A 89 -11.23 16.75 -4.36
C ALA A 89 -11.26 15.87 -3.10
N GLY A 90 -10.36 16.13 -2.15
CA GLY A 90 -10.23 15.36 -0.91
C GLY A 90 -9.43 14.06 -1.03
N ARG A 91 -8.96 13.70 -2.23
CA ARG A 91 -8.00 12.59 -2.41
C ARG A 91 -6.60 13.13 -2.67
N TRP A 92 -5.63 12.30 -2.35
CA TRP A 92 -4.22 12.60 -2.46
C TRP A 92 -3.52 11.54 -3.31
N GLY A 93 -2.48 11.97 -4.00
CA GLY A 93 -1.49 11.09 -4.58
C GLY A 93 -0.14 11.31 -3.91
N PHE A 94 0.80 10.44 -4.22
CA PHE A 94 2.20 10.64 -3.87
C PHE A 94 3.06 10.60 -5.12
N VAL A 95 4.18 11.31 -5.05
CA VAL A 95 5.30 11.20 -5.97
C VAL A 95 6.45 10.60 -5.18
N GLY A 96 7.07 9.57 -5.74
CA GLY A 96 8.15 8.90 -5.08
C GLY A 96 8.82 7.88 -5.99
N THR A 97 9.80 7.18 -5.43
CA THR A 97 10.61 6.20 -6.15
C THR A 97 10.23 4.78 -5.75
N PRO A 98 10.49 3.77 -6.59
CA PRO A 98 10.43 2.38 -6.15
C PRO A 98 11.35 2.18 -4.94
N ALA A 99 10.91 1.38 -3.97
CA ALA A 99 11.72 1.07 -2.81
C ALA A 99 13.04 0.38 -3.23
N GLU A 100 14.05 0.47 -2.38
CA GLU A 100 15.34 -0.20 -2.59
C GLU A 100 15.15 -1.67 -2.97
N PRO A 101 15.96 -2.22 -3.88
CA PRO A 101 15.75 -3.57 -4.41
C PRO A 101 15.75 -4.64 -3.31
N GLU A 102 16.50 -4.43 -2.23
CA GLU A 102 16.53 -5.31 -1.06
C GLU A 102 15.18 -5.33 -0.33
N THR A 103 14.67 -4.15 0.02
CA THR A 103 13.34 -3.95 0.63
C THR A 103 12.24 -4.45 -0.30
N ALA A 104 12.29 -4.09 -1.57
CA ALA A 104 11.31 -4.50 -2.57
C ALA A 104 11.23 -6.02 -2.69
N ARG A 105 12.36 -6.74 -2.69
CA ARG A 105 12.39 -8.23 -2.71
C ARG A 105 11.82 -8.87 -1.45
N GLN A 106 11.86 -8.19 -0.31
CA GLN A 106 11.26 -8.68 0.93
C GLN A 106 9.73 -8.65 0.89
N TYR A 107 9.14 -7.67 0.21
CA TYR A 107 7.68 -7.49 0.17
C TYR A 107 7.03 -7.97 -1.14
N ILE A 108 7.62 -7.71 -2.30
CA ILE A 108 7.06 -8.07 -3.60
C ILE A 108 6.92 -9.59 -3.72
N GLY A 109 5.76 -10.05 -4.16
CA GLY A 109 5.43 -11.47 -4.24
C GLY A 109 5.17 -12.12 -2.88
N ARG A 110 5.12 -11.35 -1.78
CA ARG A 110 4.66 -11.86 -0.49
C ARG A 110 3.16 -11.67 -0.31
N ARG A 111 2.60 -12.54 0.52
CA ARG A 111 1.21 -12.45 0.95
C ARG A 111 1.09 -11.35 2.01
N VAL A 112 0.05 -10.55 1.89
CA VAL A 112 -0.39 -9.66 2.97
C VAL A 112 -0.88 -10.52 4.13
N PRO A 113 -0.25 -10.43 5.32
CA PRO A 113 -0.63 -11.26 6.46
C PRO A 113 -2.10 -11.04 6.84
N ASP A 114 -2.77 -12.10 7.29
CA ASP A 114 -4.22 -12.09 7.49
C ASP A 114 -4.66 -11.05 8.55
N ARG A 115 -3.76 -10.75 9.51
CA ARG A 115 -3.93 -9.67 10.49
C ARG A 115 -4.16 -8.29 9.84
N LEU A 116 -3.50 -8.03 8.71
CA LEU A 116 -3.67 -6.81 7.92
C LEU A 116 -4.84 -6.94 6.95
N ARG A 117 -5.27 -8.17 6.63
CA ARG A 117 -6.38 -8.50 5.76
C ARG A 117 -7.71 -8.56 6.54
N ARG A 118 -8.18 -7.42 7.07
CA ARG A 118 -9.55 -7.39 7.62
C ARG A 118 -10.60 -7.43 6.49
N PRO A 119 -11.53 -8.39 6.48
CA PRO A 119 -12.65 -8.37 5.54
C PRO A 119 -13.57 -7.18 5.85
N GLY A 120 -14.08 -6.50 4.82
CA GLY A 120 -15.14 -5.47 4.96
C GLY A 120 -14.70 -4.00 5.12
N ALA A 121 -13.41 -3.67 5.04
CA ALA A 121 -13.00 -2.26 5.04
C ALA A 121 -13.27 -1.61 3.67
N ALA A 122 -14.10 -0.56 3.64
CA ALA A 122 -14.41 0.21 2.43
C ALA A 122 -13.23 1.06 1.94
N ASN A 123 -12.25 1.37 2.82
CA ASN A 123 -11.08 2.14 2.45
C ASN A 123 -9.99 1.22 1.87
N PRO A 124 -9.57 1.42 0.60
CA PRO A 124 -8.53 0.62 -0.03
C PRO A 124 -7.12 0.90 0.53
N VAL A 125 -6.97 1.95 1.36
CA VAL A 125 -5.73 2.33 2.05
C VAL A 125 -5.72 1.76 3.46
N ARG A 126 -4.59 1.16 3.86
CA ARG A 126 -4.35 0.67 5.21
C ARG A 126 -3.02 1.15 5.75
N TYR A 127 -3.06 1.69 6.95
CA TYR A 127 -1.88 2.05 7.70
C TYR A 127 -1.42 0.84 8.51
N CYS A 128 -0.15 0.49 8.38
CA CYS A 128 0.46 -0.65 9.04
C CYS A 128 1.68 -0.18 9.83
N GLU A 129 1.62 -0.30 11.14
CA GLU A 129 2.75 0.02 12.02
C GLU A 129 3.52 -1.27 12.31
N PRO A 130 4.85 -1.20 12.44
CA PRO A 130 5.64 -2.36 12.82
C PRO A 130 5.21 -2.78 14.20
N LEU A 131 5.11 -4.09 14.40
CA LEU A 131 4.89 -4.63 15.73
C LEU A 131 6.10 -4.20 16.56
N SER A 132 5.90 -3.28 17.51
CA SER A 132 6.91 -3.05 18.53
C SER A 132 7.25 -4.43 19.11
N PRO A 133 8.54 -4.82 19.22
CA PRO A 133 8.87 -6.08 19.84
C PRO A 133 8.19 -6.08 21.21
N CYS A 134 7.32 -7.07 21.43
CA CYS A 134 6.63 -7.26 22.69
C CYS A 134 7.65 -7.09 23.82
N ARG A 135 7.59 -5.98 24.57
CA ARG A 135 8.17 -5.95 25.91
C ARG A 135 7.36 -6.97 26.70
N ARG A 136 7.88 -8.20 26.76
CA ARG A 136 7.45 -9.34 27.60
C ARG A 136 5.99 -9.32 28.04
N GLY A 137 5.17 -10.16 27.40
CA GLY A 137 4.08 -10.83 28.13
C GLY A 137 2.69 -10.18 28.16
N VAL A 138 2.35 -9.30 27.22
CA VAL A 138 0.95 -8.85 27.05
C VAL A 138 0.52 -8.90 25.59
N PRO A 139 -0.65 -9.49 25.25
CA PRO A 139 -1.21 -9.43 23.91
C PRO A 139 -1.70 -8.01 23.64
N CYS A 140 -0.81 -7.14 23.15
CA CYS A 140 -1.15 -5.76 22.84
C CYS A 140 -1.82 -5.67 21.45
N CYS A 141 -3.08 -6.10 21.40
CA CYS A 141 -4.03 -5.64 20.40
C CYS A 141 -4.51 -4.24 20.81
N VAL A 142 -3.88 -3.18 20.30
CA VAL A 142 -4.53 -1.87 20.29
C VAL A 142 -5.04 -1.61 18.88
N VAL A 143 -6.25 -2.11 18.61
CA VAL A 143 -7.11 -1.47 17.61
C VAL A 143 -7.61 -0.21 18.30
N ARG A 144 -6.98 0.94 18.03
CA ARG A 144 -7.54 2.20 18.50
C ARG A 144 -8.86 2.45 17.73
N PRO A 145 -9.96 2.81 18.42
CA PRO A 145 -11.21 3.18 17.78
C PRO A 145 -11.06 4.42 16.90
#